data_AF-K0TMK5-F1
#
_entry.id   AF-K0TMK5-F1
#
_cell.length_a   1.000
_cell.length_b   1.000
_cell.length_c   1.000
_cell.angle_alpha   90.00
_cell.angle_beta   90.00
_cell.angle_gamma   90.00
#
_symmetry.space_group_name_H-M   'P 1'
#
loop_
_entity.id
_entity.type
_entity.pdbx_description
1 polymer ?
#
loop_
_entity_poly.entity_id
_entity_poly.type
_entity_poly.pdbx_seq_one_letter_code
_entity_poly.pdbx_strand_id
1 'polypeptide(L)'
;MDLPLGHQLFEGAAVRRLECYDSPQQVLPLELGAEMIDRCLSEGGRCLVHCNAGQSRSASMVMIYFFMFKGHTLRASFEYVRGCKPDVKPNYGFWSQLEATEKELFGFSEPSLNSDGYKSETILELLEGSGKSKKDVLAALARFDGNGDLALWVVILNSDAVTLVCVHHHLNFRTQNIA
;
A
#
# COMPACT_ATOMS: atom_id res chain seq x y z
N MET A 1 -6.60 -10.65 33.06
CA MET A 1 -5.62 -11.36 32.22
C MET A 1 -4.61 -10.29 31.82
N ASP A 2 -3.46 -10.26 32.48
CA ASP A 2 -2.45 -9.20 32.32
C ASP A 2 -1.81 -9.28 30.93
N LEU A 3 -1.80 -8.16 30.21
CA LEU A 3 -1.11 -8.05 28.92
C LEU A 3 0.23 -7.32 29.13
N PRO A 4 1.37 -7.97 28.83
CA PRO A 4 2.68 -7.36 28.95
C PRO A 4 2.95 -6.56 27.68
N LEU A 5 3.18 -5.24 27.81
CA LEU A 5 4.06 -4.38 27.01
C LEU A 5 3.78 -2.91 27.39
N GLY A 6 4.85 -2.20 27.76
CA GLY A 6 4.83 -0.95 28.52
C GLY A 6 3.88 0.12 27.99
N HIS A 7 2.90 0.52 28.81
CA HIS A 7 2.17 1.77 28.63
C HIS A 7 3.02 2.89 29.22
N GLN A 8 3.58 3.76 28.37
CA GLN A 8 3.83 5.13 28.82
C GLN A 8 2.52 5.88 28.63
N LEU A 9 1.80 6.08 29.73
CA LEU A 9 0.70 7.03 29.76
C LEU A 9 1.33 8.42 29.56
N PHE A 10 1.15 9.01 28.38
CA PHE A 10 1.18 10.46 28.30
C PHE A 10 -0.10 10.94 28.96
N GLU A 11 -0.05 12.01 29.75
CA GLU A 11 -1.20 12.47 30.52
C GLU A 11 -2.42 12.66 29.58
N GLY A 12 -3.48 11.89 29.82
CA GLY A 12 -4.70 11.88 28.99
C GLY A 12 -4.66 11.02 27.71
N ALA A 13 -3.60 10.26 27.44
CA ALA A 13 -3.49 9.41 26.24
C ALA A 13 -2.90 8.01 26.53
N ALA A 14 -3.60 6.97 26.07
CA ALA A 14 -3.08 5.61 26.06
C ALA A 14 -2.17 5.41 24.83
N VAL A 15 -0.88 5.15 25.07
CA VAL A 15 0.09 4.89 23.99
C VAL A 15 0.36 3.40 23.87
N ARG A 16 0.48 2.94 22.62
CA ARG A 16 0.86 1.58 22.26
C ARG A 16 1.91 1.64 21.17
N ARG A 17 3.01 0.93 21.39
CA ARG A 17 4.08 0.79 20.40
C ARG A 17 4.02 -0.60 19.80
N LEU A 18 3.87 -0.66 18.49
CA LEU A 18 4.02 -1.89 17.71
C LEU A 18 5.38 -1.82 17.01
N GLU A 19 6.31 -2.67 17.41
CA GLU A 19 7.64 -2.71 16.82
C GLU A 19 7.56 -3.25 15.39
N CYS A 20 7.80 -2.37 14.42
CA CYS A 20 7.78 -2.73 13.00
C CYS A 20 8.75 -1.84 12.19
N TYR A 21 9.53 -2.47 11.34
CA TYR A 21 10.41 -1.81 10.39
C TYR A 21 9.70 -1.61 9.06
N ASP A 22 10.05 -0.55 8.34
CA ASP A 22 9.51 -0.33 6.99
C ASP A 22 10.31 -1.15 5.97
N SER A 23 10.16 -2.46 6.07
CA SER A 23 10.81 -3.44 5.22
C SER A 23 9.75 -4.33 4.58
N PRO A 24 9.89 -4.70 3.29
CA PRO A 24 8.97 -5.63 2.66
C PRO A 24 8.95 -7.02 3.29
N GLN A 25 10.01 -7.42 4.00
CA GLN A 25 10.05 -8.70 4.73
C GLN A 25 9.38 -8.63 6.11
N GLN A 26 9.07 -7.42 6.59
CA GLN A 26 8.39 -7.25 7.87
C GLN A 26 6.94 -7.75 7.74
N VAL A 27 6.52 -8.62 8.65
CA VAL A 27 5.11 -8.95 8.85
C VAL A 27 4.50 -7.88 9.75
N LEU A 28 3.45 -7.21 9.28
CA LEU A 28 2.70 -6.24 10.07
C LEU A 28 1.65 -6.96 10.92
N PRO A 29 1.47 -6.57 12.20
CA PRO A 29 0.39 -7.08 13.04
C PRO A 29 -0.96 -6.42 12.67
N LEU A 30 -1.42 -6.67 11.45
CA LEU A 30 -2.55 -5.98 10.82
C LEU A 30 -3.86 -6.13 11.61
N GLU A 31 -4.23 -7.36 11.99
CA GLU A 31 -5.45 -7.63 12.77
C GLU A 31 -5.42 -6.94 14.13
N LEU A 32 -4.34 -7.13 14.89
CA LEU A 32 -4.16 -6.50 16.19
C LEU A 32 -4.26 -4.97 16.09
N GLY A 33 -3.61 -4.36 15.10
CA GLY A 33 -3.68 -2.91 14.93
C GLY A 33 -5.07 -2.42 14.53
N ALA A 34 -5.79 -3.14 13.67
CA ALA A 34 -7.17 -2.83 13.31
C ALA A 34 -8.10 -2.89 14.53
N GLU A 35 -7.99 -3.94 15.36
CA GLU A 35 -8.77 -4.09 16.60
C GLU A 35 -8.50 -2.96 17.60
N MET A 36 -7.25 -2.50 17.69
CA MET A 36 -6.88 -1.38 18.58
C MET A 36 -7.50 -0.07 18.12
N ILE A 37 -7.54 0.17 16.80
CA ILE A 37 -8.21 1.34 16.22
C ILE A 37 -9.72 1.25 16.49
N ASP A 38 -10.35 0.11 16.21
CA ASP A 38 -11.78 -0.07 16.40
C ASP A 38 -12.23 0.09 17.85
N ARG A 39 -11.49 -0.50 18.80
CA ARG A 39 -11.75 -0.34 20.24
C ARG A 39 -11.71 1.13 20.65
N CYS A 40 -10.69 1.86 20.22
CA CYS A 40 -10.57 3.28 20.55
C CYS A 40 -11.76 4.10 20.02
N LEU A 41 -12.21 3.82 18.79
CA LEU A 41 -13.29 4.57 18.15
C LEU A 41 -14.68 4.18 18.70
N SER A 42 -14.90 2.89 18.99
CA SER A 42 -16.16 2.39 19.58
C SER A 42 -16.41 2.90 21.00
N GLU A 43 -15.34 3.18 21.75
CA GLU A 43 -15.40 3.82 23.08
C GLU A 43 -15.59 5.36 23.01
N GLY A 44 -15.77 5.92 21.81
CA GLY A 44 -15.94 7.38 21.60
C GLY A 44 -14.63 8.17 21.68
N GLY A 45 -13.48 7.48 21.66
CA GLY A 45 -12.15 8.08 21.68
C GLY A 45 -11.71 8.61 20.31
N ARG A 46 -10.46 9.10 20.27
CA ARG A 46 -9.78 9.50 19.03
C ARG A 46 -8.46 8.75 18.93
N CYS A 47 -8.22 8.09 17.82
CA CYS A 47 -7.02 7.31 17.59
C CYS A 47 -6.06 8.05 16.66
N LEU A 48 -4.80 8.22 17.09
CA LEU A 48 -3.71 8.64 16.22
C LEU A 48 -2.85 7.42 15.86
N VAL A 49 -2.84 7.05 14.58
CA VAL A 49 -1.96 6.00 14.05
C VAL A 49 -0.83 6.68 13.28
N HIS A 50 0.41 6.51 13.74
CA HIS A 50 1.56 7.15 13.10
C HIS A 50 2.75 6.19 12.95
N CYS A 51 3.62 6.49 11.99
CA CYS A 51 4.94 5.89 11.86
C CYS A 51 5.96 7.03 11.64
N ASN A 52 7.15 6.74 11.08
CA ASN A 52 8.16 7.77 10.85
C ASN A 52 7.75 8.78 9.76
N ALA A 53 7.32 8.28 8.59
CA ALA A 53 7.00 9.13 7.42
C ALA A 53 5.50 9.34 7.21
N GLY A 54 4.65 8.53 7.84
CA GLY A 54 3.21 8.56 7.61
C GLY A 54 2.76 8.01 6.25
N GLN A 55 3.65 7.33 5.51
CA GLN A 55 3.39 6.90 4.12
C GLN A 55 3.10 5.40 3.99
N SER A 56 3.86 4.55 4.69
CA SER A 56 3.83 3.09 4.52
C SER A 56 3.15 2.39 5.70
N ARG A 57 3.90 2.04 6.76
CA ARG A 57 3.41 1.28 7.95
C ARG A 57 2.06 1.76 8.51
N SER A 58 1.95 3.05 8.86
CA SER A 58 0.72 3.59 9.45
C SER A 58 -0.44 3.62 8.47
N ALA A 59 -0.17 3.86 7.18
CA ALA A 59 -1.19 3.83 6.16
C ALA A 59 -1.74 2.41 5.95
N SER A 60 -0.87 1.41 5.87
CA SER A 60 -1.27 -0.01 5.83
C SER A 60 -2.14 -0.39 7.02
N MET A 61 -1.79 0.09 8.23
CA MET A 61 -2.56 -0.17 9.45
C MET A 61 -3.95 0.49 9.42
N VAL A 62 -4.06 1.71 8.89
CA VAL A 62 -5.36 2.39 8.74
C VAL A 62 -6.18 1.72 7.64
N MET A 63 -5.55 1.28 6.55
CA MET A 63 -6.25 0.58 5.47
C MET A 63 -6.88 -0.72 5.98
N ILE A 64 -6.15 -1.57 6.70
CA ILE A 64 -6.73 -2.83 7.21
C ILE A 64 -7.93 -2.59 8.14
N TYR A 65 -7.93 -1.51 8.94
CA TYR A 65 -9.08 -1.14 9.76
C TYR A 65 -10.36 -0.95 8.90
N PHE A 66 -10.24 -0.31 7.74
CA PHE A 66 -11.38 -0.17 6.82
C PHE A 66 -11.87 -1.51 6.26
N PHE A 67 -10.97 -2.48 6.06
CA PHE A 67 -11.35 -3.80 5.54
C PHE A 67 -12.18 -4.52 6.60
N MET A 68 -11.62 -4.63 7.80
CA MET A 68 -12.15 -5.44 8.88
C MET A 68 -13.41 -4.85 9.51
N PHE A 69 -13.48 -3.53 9.68
CA PHE A 69 -14.53 -2.89 10.49
C PHE A 69 -15.46 -1.98 9.70
N LYS A 70 -15.14 -1.68 8.43
CA LYS A 70 -15.99 -0.85 7.55
C LYS A 70 -16.44 -1.55 6.28
N GLY A 71 -15.98 -2.78 6.03
CA GLY A 71 -16.36 -3.55 4.83
C GLY A 71 -15.87 -2.93 3.53
N HIS A 72 -14.84 -2.07 3.58
CA HIS A 72 -14.23 -1.55 2.37
C HIS A 72 -13.35 -2.62 1.72
N THR A 73 -13.36 -2.65 0.39
CA THR A 73 -12.35 -3.39 -0.38
C THR A 73 -10.97 -2.70 -0.24
N LEU A 74 -9.90 -3.40 -0.60
CA LEU A 74 -8.53 -2.87 -0.67
C LEU A 74 -8.49 -1.61 -1.55
N ARG A 75 -9.12 -1.64 -2.72
CA ARG A 75 -9.29 -0.47 -3.60
C ARG A 75 -9.96 0.69 -2.87
N ALA A 76 -11.15 0.48 -2.32
CA ALA A 76 -11.93 1.54 -1.71
C ALA A 76 -11.20 2.14 -0.50
N SER A 77 -10.52 1.30 0.29
CA SER A 77 -9.72 1.74 1.43
C SER A 77 -8.50 2.55 1.00
N PHE A 78 -7.79 2.11 -0.04
CA PHE A 78 -6.65 2.85 -0.58
C PHE A 78 -7.07 4.21 -1.12
N GLU A 79 -8.11 4.25 -1.95
CA GLU A 79 -8.65 5.49 -2.52
C GLU A 79 -9.12 6.45 -1.43
N TYR A 80 -9.80 5.95 -0.39
CA TYR A 80 -10.23 6.76 0.75
C TYR A 80 -9.03 7.36 1.50
N VAL A 81 -8.07 6.51 1.90
CA VAL A 81 -6.91 6.95 2.69
C VAL A 81 -6.04 7.91 1.88
N ARG A 82 -5.84 7.67 0.59
CA ARG A 82 -5.10 8.56 -0.31
C ARG A 82 -5.83 9.89 -0.54
N GLY A 83 -7.16 9.88 -0.60
CA GLY A 83 -7.97 11.09 -0.62
C GLY A 83 -7.75 11.99 0.61
N CYS A 84 -7.44 11.40 1.77
CA CYS A 84 -7.07 12.14 2.98
C CYS A 84 -5.58 12.50 3.04
N LYS A 85 -4.69 11.65 2.50
CA LYS A 85 -3.23 11.81 2.55
C LYS A 85 -2.62 11.36 1.20
N PRO A 86 -2.40 12.28 0.24
CA PRO A 86 -2.07 11.93 -1.14
C PRO A 86 -0.77 11.15 -1.37
N ASP A 87 0.23 11.32 -0.50
CA ASP A 87 1.55 10.68 -0.58
C ASP A 87 1.62 9.31 0.14
N VAL A 88 0.47 8.70 0.46
CA VAL A 88 0.42 7.34 1.02
C VAL A 88 0.98 6.34 0.01
N LYS A 89 1.96 5.56 0.48
CA LYS A 89 2.72 4.63 -0.33
C LYS A 89 3.22 3.44 0.50
N PRO A 90 2.35 2.45 0.79
CA PRO A 90 2.79 1.19 1.36
C PRO A 90 3.92 0.56 0.57
N ASN A 91 4.90 -0.02 1.25
CA ASN A 91 5.88 -0.86 0.55
C ASN A 91 5.19 -2.12 -0.02
N TYR A 92 5.81 -2.77 -1.01
CA TYR A 92 5.19 -3.89 -1.71
C TYR A 92 4.88 -5.07 -0.79
N GLY A 93 5.72 -5.37 0.20
CA GLY A 93 5.48 -6.47 1.12
C GLY A 93 4.26 -6.24 2.00
N PHE A 94 4.00 -4.99 2.40
CA PHE A 94 2.77 -4.63 3.09
C PHE A 94 1.56 -4.65 2.17
N TRP A 95 1.74 -4.23 0.90
CA TRP A 95 0.67 -4.30 -0.09
C TRP A 95 0.22 -5.75 -0.33
N SER A 96 1.16 -6.68 -0.53
CA SER A 96 0.86 -8.11 -0.69
C SER A 96 0.19 -8.71 0.55
N GLN A 97 0.56 -8.27 1.75
CA GLN A 97 -0.15 -8.67 2.98
C GLN A 97 -1.60 -8.20 2.94
N LEU A 98 -1.87 -6.95 2.53
CA LEU A 98 -3.23 -6.41 2.40
C LEU A 98 -4.06 -7.12 1.32
N GLU A 99 -3.45 -7.47 0.17
CA GLU A 99 -4.09 -8.28 -0.89
C GLU A 99 -4.50 -9.66 -0.35
N ALA A 100 -3.59 -10.34 0.35
CA ALA A 100 -3.85 -11.64 0.94
C ALA A 100 -4.99 -11.57 1.97
N THR A 101 -4.95 -10.57 2.85
CA THR A 101 -5.99 -10.37 3.85
C THR A 101 -7.34 -10.05 3.22
N GLU A 102 -7.40 -9.21 2.18
CA GLU A 102 -8.67 -8.92 1.49
C GLU A 102 -9.29 -10.19 0.90
N LYS A 103 -8.48 -11.01 0.22
CA LYS A 103 -8.94 -12.27 -0.39
C LYS A 103 -9.49 -13.23 0.66
N GLU A 104 -8.81 -13.35 1.79
CA GLU A 104 -9.25 -14.18 2.90
C GLU A 104 -10.55 -13.66 3.53
N LEU A 105 -10.61 -12.36 3.83
CA LEU A 105 -11.73 -11.74 4.53
C LEU A 105 -13.03 -11.76 3.72
N PHE A 106 -12.94 -11.52 2.41
CA PHE A 106 -14.11 -11.41 1.52
C PHE A 106 -14.31 -12.62 0.60
N GLY A 107 -13.44 -13.63 0.67
CA GLY A 107 -13.52 -14.83 -0.18
C GLY A 107 -13.28 -14.53 -1.66
N PHE A 108 -12.50 -13.50 -1.98
CA PHE A 108 -12.21 -13.13 -3.37
C PHE A 108 -11.14 -14.04 -3.97
N SER A 109 -11.32 -14.45 -5.23
CA SER A 109 -10.27 -15.15 -5.97
C SER A 109 -9.08 -14.26 -6.28
N GLU A 110 -9.31 -12.96 -6.49
CA GLU A 110 -8.32 -11.92 -6.79
C GLU A 110 -8.59 -10.67 -5.95
N PRO A 111 -7.56 -9.89 -5.56
CA PRO A 111 -7.78 -8.67 -4.79
C PRO A 111 -8.43 -7.58 -5.67
N SER A 112 -9.16 -6.66 -5.06
CA SER A 112 -9.85 -5.56 -5.76
C SER A 112 -8.89 -4.53 -6.39
N LEU A 113 -7.65 -4.49 -5.89
CA LEU A 113 -6.53 -3.73 -6.44
C LEU A 113 -5.24 -4.51 -6.24
N ASN A 114 -4.82 -5.25 -7.27
CA ASN A 114 -3.56 -5.97 -7.25
C ASN A 114 -2.34 -5.02 -7.39
N SER A 115 -1.15 -5.60 -7.22
CA SER A 115 0.12 -4.88 -7.18
C SER A 115 0.43 -4.13 -8.48
N ASP A 116 0.03 -4.67 -9.63
CA ASP A 116 0.17 -3.98 -10.92
C ASP A 116 -0.75 -2.77 -11.00
N GLY A 117 -2.00 -2.91 -10.52
CA GLY A 117 -2.94 -1.81 -10.38
C GLY A 117 -2.39 -0.71 -9.49
N TYR A 118 -1.87 -1.07 -8.31
CA TYR A 118 -1.24 -0.14 -7.38
C TYR A 118 -0.04 0.59 -7.99
N LYS A 119 0.87 -0.14 -8.66
CA LYS A 119 2.02 0.43 -9.37
C LYS A 119 1.59 1.37 -10.51
N SER A 120 0.58 0.98 -11.27
CA SER A 120 0.07 1.81 -12.38
C SER A 120 -0.40 3.18 -11.91
N GLU A 121 -1.00 3.27 -10.72
CA GLU A 121 -1.47 4.54 -10.17
C GLU A 121 -0.32 5.46 -9.75
N THR A 122 0.79 4.89 -9.27
CA THR A 122 2.01 5.67 -8.98
C THR A 122 2.69 6.15 -10.27
N ILE A 123 2.73 5.30 -11.31
CA ILE A 123 3.31 5.67 -12.60
C ILE A 123 2.46 6.76 -13.26
N LEU A 124 1.13 6.68 -13.21
CA LEU A 124 0.25 7.70 -13.79
C LEU A 124 0.47 9.09 -13.21
N GLU A 125 0.77 9.20 -11.91
CA GLU A 125 1.14 10.48 -11.29
C GLU A 125 2.43 11.04 -11.92
N LEU A 126 3.44 10.20 -12.15
CA LEU A 126 4.67 10.62 -12.84
C LEU A 126 4.43 10.99 -14.31
N LEU A 127 3.38 10.44 -14.92
CA LEU A 127 3.01 10.67 -16.31
C LEU A 127 1.98 11.79 -16.49
N GLU A 128 1.64 12.54 -15.44
CA GLU A 128 0.69 13.65 -15.56
C GLU A 128 1.15 14.65 -16.62
N GLY A 129 0.26 15.01 -17.55
CA GLY A 129 0.58 15.87 -18.70
C GLY A 129 1.15 15.17 -19.94
N SER A 130 1.44 13.86 -19.88
CA SER A 130 1.96 13.08 -21.03
C SER A 130 0.88 12.62 -22.02
N GLY A 131 -0.39 12.76 -21.68
CA GLY A 131 -1.52 12.25 -22.48
C GLY A 131 -1.73 10.72 -22.40
N LYS A 132 -0.95 9.99 -21.60
CA LYS A 132 -1.08 8.53 -21.44
C LYS A 132 -2.19 8.15 -20.46
N SER A 133 -2.95 7.10 -20.79
CA SER A 133 -4.03 6.59 -19.95
C SER A 133 -3.58 5.45 -19.03
N LYS A 134 -4.38 5.14 -17.99
CA LYS A 134 -4.19 3.96 -17.12
C LYS A 134 -4.11 2.66 -17.93
N LYS A 135 -4.89 2.56 -19.01
CA LYS A 135 -4.90 1.39 -19.89
C LYS A 135 -3.56 1.20 -20.58
N ASP A 136 -2.93 2.29 -21.04
CA ASP A 136 -1.64 2.25 -21.73
C ASP A 136 -0.52 1.81 -20.78
N VAL A 137 -0.54 2.34 -19.54
CA VAL A 137 0.40 1.96 -18.49
C VAL A 137 0.23 0.48 -18.12
N LEU A 138 -1.00 0.02 -17.86
CA LEU A 138 -1.26 -1.39 -17.54
C LEU A 138 -0.85 -2.34 -18.68
N ALA A 139 -1.13 -1.97 -19.93
CA ALA A 139 -0.72 -2.76 -21.09
C ALA A 139 0.81 -2.84 -21.23
N ALA A 140 1.53 -1.80 -20.83
CA ALA A 140 2.98 -1.81 -20.79
C ALA A 140 3.50 -2.68 -19.63
N LEU A 141 2.95 -2.54 -18.43
CA LEU A 141 3.31 -3.35 -17.25
C LEU A 141 3.10 -4.85 -17.51
N ALA A 142 1.97 -5.24 -18.11
CA ALA A 142 1.64 -6.65 -18.38
C ALA A 142 2.61 -7.35 -19.35
N ARG A 143 3.43 -6.61 -20.11
CA ARG A 143 4.44 -7.18 -21.03
C ARG A 143 5.77 -7.49 -20.36
N PHE A 144 5.96 -7.03 -19.13
CA PHE A 144 7.12 -7.39 -18.33
C PHE A 144 6.81 -8.65 -17.56
N ASP A 145 7.28 -9.77 -18.10
CA ASP A 145 7.22 -11.07 -17.43
C ASP A 145 8.07 -11.04 -16.15
N GLY A 146 7.41 -11.04 -15.00
CA GLY A 146 8.06 -11.17 -13.71
C GLY A 146 7.15 -10.71 -12.59
N ASN A 147 7.11 -11.48 -11.49
CA ASN A 147 6.59 -11.05 -10.20
C ASN A 147 7.12 -9.63 -9.94
N GLY A 148 6.26 -8.62 -10.12
CA GLY A 148 6.67 -7.24 -10.31
C GLY A 148 7.37 -6.61 -9.09
N ASP A 149 7.60 -7.38 -8.04
CA ASP A 149 8.08 -6.97 -6.73
C ASP A 149 9.62 -6.96 -6.64
N LEU A 150 10.31 -7.63 -7.58
CA LEU A 150 11.78 -7.70 -7.62
C LEU A 150 12.42 -6.90 -8.76
N ALA A 151 11.64 -6.01 -9.40
CA ALA A 151 12.12 -5.26 -10.55
C ALA A 151 12.18 -3.76 -10.26
N LEU A 152 13.31 -3.13 -10.61
CA LEU A 152 13.45 -1.68 -10.61
C LEU A 152 12.88 -1.14 -11.93
N TRP A 153 12.03 -0.11 -11.84
CA TRP A 153 11.41 0.52 -12.99
C TRP A 153 12.00 1.91 -13.21
N VAL A 154 12.49 2.18 -14.41
CA VAL A 154 12.88 3.52 -14.87
C VAL A 154 11.85 4.00 -15.88
N VAL A 155 11.21 5.12 -15.58
CA VAL A 155 10.26 5.78 -16.49
C VAL A 155 11.01 6.93 -17.17
N ILE A 156 11.21 6.83 -18.48
CA ILE A 156 11.85 7.87 -19.29
C ILE A 156 10.76 8.64 -20.04
N LEU A 157 10.66 9.93 -19.76
CA LEU A 157 9.74 10.85 -20.41
C LEU A 157 10.47 11.62 -21.53
N ASN A 158 10.07 11.41 -22.78
CA ASN A 158 10.48 12.21 -23.93
C ASN A 158 9.28 13.03 -24.44
N SER A 159 9.53 14.06 -25.26
CA SER A 159 8.48 14.94 -25.83
C SER A 159 7.31 14.18 -26.46
N ASP A 160 7.60 13.01 -27.05
CA ASP A 160 6.63 12.25 -27.86
C ASP A 160 6.42 10.80 -27.35
N ALA A 161 7.10 10.39 -26.28
CA ALA A 161 7.09 9.00 -25.83
C ALA A 161 7.36 8.83 -24.33
N VAL A 162 6.74 7.81 -23.75
CA VAL A 162 7.08 7.31 -22.41
C VAL A 162 7.73 5.94 -22.59
N THR A 163 8.96 5.76 -22.12
CA THR A 163 9.64 4.46 -22.14
C THR A 163 9.71 3.92 -20.72
N LEU A 164 9.17 2.72 -20.50
CA LEU A 164 9.38 1.96 -19.28
C LEU A 164 10.59 1.04 -19.47
N VAL A 165 11.56 1.14 -18.58
CA VAL A 165 12.68 0.21 -18.47
C VAL A 165 12.49 -0.58 -17.20
N CYS A 166 12.43 -1.90 -17.30
CA CYS A 166 12.38 -2.80 -16.17
C CYS A 166 13.74 -3.49 -16.02
N VAL A 167 14.29 -3.45 -14.81
CA VAL A 167 15.56 -4.09 -14.43
C VAL A 167 15.27 -5.16 -13.40
N HIS A 168 15.43 -6.43 -13.77
CA HIS A 168 15.28 -7.55 -12.84
C HIS A 168 16.58 -7.82 -12.06
N HIS A 169 16.44 -8.50 -10.91
CA HIS A 169 17.54 -9.04 -10.09
C HIS A 169 18.65 -9.75 -10.90
N HIS A 170 18.34 -10.35 -12.06
CA HIS A 170 19.33 -10.98 -12.94
C HIS A 170 20.04 -10.03 -13.92
N LEU A 171 19.95 -8.70 -13.74
CA LEU A 171 20.56 -7.67 -14.60
C LEU A 171 20.13 -7.71 -16.08
N ASN A 172 19.01 -8.38 -16.39
CA ASN A 172 18.42 -8.33 -17.72
C ASN A 172 17.58 -7.05 -17.85
N PHE A 173 17.93 -6.22 -18.83
CA PHE A 173 17.19 -5.01 -19.18
C PHE A 173 16.07 -5.37 -20.17
N ARG A 174 14.86 -4.92 -19.87
CA ARG A 174 13.76 -4.89 -20.85
C ARG A 174 13.27 -3.45 -20.98
N THR A 175 13.11 -2.99 -22.22
CA THR A 175 12.61 -1.66 -22.55
C THR A 175 11.32 -1.79 -23.33
N GLN A 176 10.31 -0.99 -22.95
CA GLN A 176 9.05 -0.90 -23.67
C GLN A 176 8.66 0.56 -23.86
N ASN A 177 8.39 0.94 -25.12
CA ASN A 177 7.79 2.23 -25.42
C ASN A 177 6.27 2.13 -25.24
N ILE A 178 5.70 3.09 -24.53
CA ILE A 178 4.28 3.36 -24.47
C ILE A 178 4.00 4.37 -25.59
N ALA A 179 3.61 3.84 -26.76
CA ALA A 179 3.19 4.64 -27.91
C ALA A 179 1.86 5.35 -27.65
#